data_AF-A0A5D5ARA0-F1
#
_entry.id   AF-A0A5D5ARA0-F1
#
_cell.length_a   1.000
_cell.length_b   1.000
_cell.length_c   1.000
_cell.angle_alpha   90.00
_cell.angle_beta   90.00
_cell.angle_gamma   90.00
#
_symmetry.space_group_name_H-M   'P 1'
#
loop_
_entity.id
_entity.type
_entity.pdbx_description
1 polymer ?
#
loop_
_entity_poly.entity_id
_entity_poly.type
_entity_poly.pdbx_seq_one_letter_code
_entity_poly.pdbx_strand_id
1 'polypeptide(L)'
;MNRRVFLAAVTASAAVAGCLGREPAAYETCHHTIVHVDNLPDSAESEALTAIESGRYETDERLVLEEVMDAQESYLSHDGVYYAVDVDAEGDQRRVELEETIPETGGPQLVNAIDDNAEFDLRIDHRGDVVVDEHLELEEGEQTDFDADFRYGSYRVEVESDRVTDDAEWSVGEHYSQAELFVSENGVTAEQAVVDPADCGWDADGDLDVQ
;
A
#
# COMPACT_ATOMS: atom_id res chain seq x y z
N MET A 1 -0.61 67.22 -45.35
CA MET A 1 0.55 66.39 -45.79
C MET A 1 0.64 65.22 -44.81
N ASN A 2 0.10 64.05 -45.18
CA ASN A 2 0.84 62.84 -45.58
C ASN A 2 1.66 62.27 -44.41
N ARG A 3 1.46 61.05 -43.88
CA ARG A 3 0.99 59.78 -44.46
C ARG A 3 0.40 58.86 -43.37
N ARG A 4 -0.60 58.07 -43.74
CA ARG A 4 -1.05 56.85 -43.04
C ARG A 4 -0.03 55.73 -43.28
N VAL A 5 0.21 54.89 -42.26
CA VAL A 5 0.67 53.50 -42.45
C VAL A 5 -0.12 52.63 -41.47
N PHE A 6 -0.93 51.74 -42.05
CA PHE A 6 -1.53 50.57 -41.41
C PHE A 6 -0.45 49.51 -41.21
N LEU A 7 -0.43 48.84 -40.06
CA LEU A 7 0.21 47.53 -39.90
C LEU A 7 -0.75 46.63 -39.12
N ALA A 8 -1.04 45.51 -39.75
CA ALA A 8 -2.02 44.51 -39.37
C ALA A 8 -1.53 43.67 -38.18
N ALA A 9 -2.51 43.15 -37.44
CA ALA A 9 -2.36 42.17 -36.39
C ALA A 9 -1.84 40.82 -36.92
N VAL A 10 -1.04 40.13 -36.09
CA VAL A 10 -1.05 38.67 -36.02
C VAL A 10 -1.06 38.31 -34.54
N THR A 11 -2.24 37.94 -34.04
CA THR A 11 -2.40 37.22 -32.78
C THR A 11 -1.91 35.80 -32.99
N ALA A 12 -0.75 35.46 -32.43
CA ALA A 12 -0.33 34.08 -32.31
C ALA A 12 -1.00 33.50 -31.05
N SER A 13 -2.24 33.03 -31.21
CA SER A 13 -2.85 32.12 -30.24
C SER A 13 -2.15 30.77 -30.43
N ALA A 14 -1.16 30.48 -29.60
CA ALA A 14 -0.65 29.13 -29.45
C ALA A 14 -1.74 28.31 -28.75
N ALA A 15 -2.62 27.69 -29.54
CA ALA A 15 -3.42 26.58 -29.05
C ALA A 15 -2.44 25.43 -28.79
N VAL A 16 -2.11 25.23 -27.52
CA VAL A 16 -1.56 23.96 -27.06
C VAL A 16 -2.70 22.97 -27.25
N ALA A 17 -2.72 22.31 -28.41
CA ALA A 17 -3.55 21.14 -28.63
C ALA A 17 -2.94 20.04 -27.75
N GLY A 18 -3.32 20.03 -26.47
CA GLY A 18 -3.18 18.85 -25.63
C GLY A 18 -3.88 17.72 -26.36
N CYS A 19 -3.20 16.59 -26.50
CA CYS A 19 -3.81 15.34 -26.91
C CYS A 19 -4.87 15.02 -25.86
N LEU A 20 -6.11 15.48 -26.06
CA LEU A 20 -7.27 15.03 -25.31
C LEU A 20 -7.52 13.58 -25.76
N GLY A 21 -6.71 12.66 -25.22
CA GLY A 21 -7.07 11.26 -25.16
C GLY A 21 -8.46 11.20 -24.57
N ARG A 22 -9.37 10.54 -25.27
CA ARG A 22 -10.73 10.37 -24.76
C ARG A 22 -10.61 9.43 -23.57
N GLU A 23 -10.93 9.92 -22.38
CA GLU A 23 -11.03 9.06 -21.21
C GLU A 23 -12.12 7.99 -21.42
N PRO A 24 -11.90 6.77 -20.92
CA PRO A 24 -12.90 5.72 -20.95
C PRO A 24 -14.10 6.08 -20.07
N ALA A 25 -15.23 5.42 -20.35
CA ALA A 25 -16.48 5.67 -19.63
C ALA A 25 -16.48 5.07 -18.21
N ALA A 26 -15.61 4.09 -17.95
CA ALA A 26 -15.40 3.39 -16.70
C ALA A 26 -13.96 2.85 -16.69
N TYR A 27 -13.37 2.68 -15.51
CA TYR A 27 -12.12 1.95 -15.32
C TYR A 27 -12.40 0.62 -14.60
N GLU A 28 -11.60 -0.40 -14.89
CA GLU A 28 -11.54 -1.62 -14.09
C GLU A 28 -10.81 -1.32 -12.76
N THR A 29 -11.35 -1.81 -11.65
CA THR A 29 -10.80 -1.56 -10.32
C THR A 29 -9.62 -2.47 -10.03
N CYS A 30 -8.48 -1.88 -9.66
CA CYS A 30 -7.32 -2.56 -9.12
C CYS A 30 -7.62 -3.03 -7.69
N HIS A 31 -7.35 -4.31 -7.42
CA HIS A 31 -7.54 -4.94 -6.11
C HIS A 31 -6.21 -5.22 -5.37
N HIS A 32 -5.12 -4.58 -5.79
CA HIS A 32 -3.84 -4.70 -5.09
C HIS A 32 -3.85 -3.85 -3.84
N THR A 33 -3.26 -4.37 -2.76
CA THR A 33 -3.16 -3.66 -1.48
C THR A 33 -2.41 -2.35 -1.62
N ILE A 34 -1.38 -2.29 -2.46
CA ILE A 34 -0.64 -1.07 -2.76
C ILE A 34 -0.84 -0.70 -4.22
N VAL A 35 -1.24 0.55 -4.47
CA VAL A 35 -1.38 1.13 -5.80
C VAL A 35 -0.43 2.32 -5.93
N HIS A 36 0.52 2.25 -6.86
CA HIS A 36 1.45 3.35 -7.09
C HIS A 36 0.76 4.48 -7.84
N VAL A 37 0.91 5.71 -7.34
CA VAL A 37 0.33 6.92 -7.95
C VAL A 37 0.79 7.08 -9.40
N ASP A 38 2.06 6.79 -9.68
CA ASP A 38 2.68 6.93 -11.02
C ASP A 38 2.13 5.93 -12.06
N ASN A 39 1.39 4.91 -11.62
CA ASN A 39 0.77 3.92 -12.49
C ASN A 39 -0.73 4.17 -12.73
N LEU A 40 -1.33 5.14 -12.03
CA LEU A 40 -2.73 5.51 -12.19
C LEU A 40 -2.99 6.15 -13.57
N PRO A 41 -4.23 6.10 -14.09
CA PRO A 41 -4.62 6.91 -15.24
C PRO A 41 -4.45 8.41 -14.93
N ASP A 42 -4.06 9.21 -15.94
CA ASP A 42 -3.73 10.64 -15.81
C ASP A 42 -4.69 11.44 -14.90
N SER A 43 -6.00 11.21 -15.00
CA SER A 43 -7.01 11.88 -14.18
C SER A 43 -6.92 11.46 -12.71
N ALA A 44 -6.87 10.17 -12.41
CA ALA A 44 -6.73 9.67 -11.04
C ALA A 44 -5.35 10.03 -10.44
N GLU A 45 -4.29 10.00 -11.25
CA GLU A 45 -2.96 10.49 -10.84
C GLU A 45 -3.04 11.97 -10.43
N SER A 46 -3.64 12.83 -11.27
CA SER A 46 -3.79 14.25 -10.97
C SER A 46 -4.65 14.51 -9.72
N GLU A 47 -5.70 13.72 -9.49
CA GLU A 47 -6.53 13.78 -8.29
C GLU A 47 -5.73 13.44 -7.03
N ALA A 48 -5.00 12.32 -7.07
CA ALA A 48 -4.14 11.85 -5.98
C ALA A 48 -3.02 12.86 -5.67
N LEU A 49 -2.27 13.31 -6.68
CA LEU A 49 -1.19 14.28 -6.50
C LEU A 49 -1.72 15.60 -5.93
N THR A 50 -2.88 16.08 -6.37
CA THR A 50 -3.49 17.29 -5.80
C THR A 50 -3.86 17.09 -4.33
N ALA A 51 -4.40 15.93 -3.97
CA ALA A 51 -4.72 15.61 -2.58
C ALA A 51 -3.44 15.47 -1.71
N ILE A 52 -2.36 14.89 -2.22
CA ILE A 52 -1.05 14.84 -1.54
C ILE A 52 -0.51 16.27 -1.31
N GLU A 53 -0.51 17.12 -2.34
CA GLU A 53 0.10 18.45 -2.27
C GLU A 53 -0.70 19.45 -1.41
N SER A 54 -2.03 19.37 -1.47
CA SER A 54 -2.93 20.35 -0.85
C SER A 54 -3.70 19.82 0.37
N GLY A 55 -3.51 18.54 0.69
CA GLY A 55 -4.19 17.81 1.77
C GLY A 55 -5.57 17.26 1.41
N ARG A 56 -6.16 17.70 0.29
CA ARG A 56 -7.48 17.24 -0.17
C ARG A 56 -7.73 17.56 -1.64
N TYR A 57 -8.56 16.78 -2.30
CA TYR A 57 -9.11 17.08 -3.62
C TYR A 57 -10.65 17.12 -3.53
N GLU A 58 -11.27 18.10 -4.19
CA GLU A 58 -12.72 18.31 -4.19
C GLU A 58 -13.19 18.53 -5.63
N THR A 59 -14.25 17.84 -6.05
CA THR A 59 -14.84 17.99 -7.39
C THR A 59 -16.35 17.81 -7.35
N ASP A 60 -17.06 18.50 -8.24
CA ASP A 60 -18.48 18.27 -8.53
C ASP A 60 -18.67 17.39 -9.79
N GLU A 61 -17.57 16.92 -10.36
CA GLU A 61 -17.52 16.03 -11.51
C GLU A 61 -17.26 14.58 -11.07
N ARG A 62 -17.01 13.68 -12.02
CA ARG A 62 -16.61 12.30 -11.75
C ARG A 62 -15.26 12.30 -11.03
N LEU A 63 -15.17 11.53 -9.94
CA LEU A 63 -13.93 11.25 -9.25
C LEU A 63 -13.38 9.94 -9.83
N VAL A 64 -12.23 9.98 -10.48
CA VAL A 64 -11.68 8.81 -11.18
C VAL A 64 -10.97 7.88 -10.20
N LEU A 65 -10.34 8.43 -9.16
CA LEU A 65 -9.60 7.68 -8.15
C LEU A 65 -10.47 6.63 -7.44
N GLU A 66 -11.75 6.94 -7.16
CA GLU A 66 -12.67 5.99 -6.52
C GLU A 66 -13.08 4.81 -7.42
N GLU A 67 -12.81 4.89 -8.73
CA GLU A 67 -13.14 3.82 -9.68
C GLU A 67 -11.98 2.87 -9.93
N VAL A 68 -10.76 3.42 -9.94
CA VAL A 68 -9.54 2.67 -10.28
C VAL A 68 -9.01 1.85 -9.10
N MET A 69 -9.38 2.16 -7.86
CA MET A 69 -8.95 1.41 -6.68
C MET A 69 -10.04 1.31 -5.61
N ASP A 70 -9.97 0.28 -4.78
CA ASP A 70 -10.80 0.18 -3.58
C ASP A 70 -10.14 0.92 -2.42
N ALA A 71 -10.64 2.12 -2.10
CA ALA A 71 -10.11 2.99 -1.04
C ALA A 71 -10.12 2.36 0.37
N GLN A 72 -10.96 1.34 0.62
CA GLN A 72 -11.04 0.69 1.94
C GLN A 72 -10.03 -0.44 2.10
N GLU A 73 -9.63 -1.08 1.01
CA GLU A 73 -8.77 -2.27 1.01
C GLU A 73 -7.37 -1.99 0.45
N SER A 74 -7.14 -0.77 -0.05
CA SER A 74 -5.91 -0.40 -0.77
C SER A 74 -5.32 0.91 -0.24
N TYR A 75 -4.01 1.04 -0.39
CA TYR A 75 -3.23 2.21 -0.05
C TYR A 75 -2.57 2.78 -1.30
N LEU A 76 -2.39 4.11 -1.35
CA LEU A 76 -1.58 4.75 -2.39
C LEU A 76 -0.11 4.78 -1.97
N SER A 77 0.81 4.58 -2.92
CA SER A 77 2.25 4.78 -2.73
C SER A 77 2.77 5.86 -3.66
N HIS A 78 3.46 6.85 -3.10
CA HIS A 78 4.13 7.93 -3.86
C HIS A 78 5.44 8.32 -3.17
N ASP A 79 6.55 8.31 -3.92
CA ASP A 79 7.90 8.61 -3.41
C ASP A 79 8.30 7.82 -2.14
N GLY A 80 7.80 6.59 -2.00
CA GLY A 80 8.07 5.70 -0.86
C GLY A 80 7.28 6.02 0.40
N VAL A 81 6.27 6.89 0.30
CA VAL A 81 5.30 7.19 1.36
C VAL A 81 3.97 6.53 1.01
N TYR A 82 3.31 5.94 2.01
CA TYR A 82 2.00 5.31 1.86
C TYR A 82 0.90 6.22 2.38
N TYR A 83 -0.25 6.19 1.73
CA TYR A 83 -1.42 6.98 2.09
C TYR A 83 -2.67 6.10 2.19
N ALA A 84 -3.42 6.23 3.28
CA ALA A 84 -4.80 5.76 3.33
C ALA A 84 -5.68 6.75 2.55
N VAL A 85 -6.65 6.21 1.81
CA VAL A 85 -7.55 7.01 0.98
C VAL A 85 -8.91 7.11 1.67
N ASP A 86 -9.34 8.32 1.98
CA ASP A 86 -10.69 8.60 2.45
C ASP A 86 -11.48 9.29 1.34
N VAL A 87 -12.60 8.67 0.94
CA VAL A 87 -13.47 9.19 -0.12
C VAL A 87 -14.83 9.51 0.49
N ASP A 88 -15.21 10.78 0.39
CA ASP A 88 -16.49 11.29 0.88
C ASP A 88 -17.36 11.81 -0.26
N ALA A 89 -18.67 11.64 -0.08
CA ALA A 89 -19.69 12.10 -1.02
C ALA A 89 -20.79 12.90 -0.30
N GLU A 90 -20.87 14.20 -0.58
CA GLU A 90 -21.94 15.07 -0.07
C GLU A 90 -22.76 15.65 -1.24
N GLY A 91 -23.88 14.98 -1.56
CA GLY A 91 -24.70 15.33 -2.71
C GLY A 91 -23.97 15.05 -4.02
N ASP A 92 -23.80 16.09 -4.85
CA ASP A 92 -23.06 16.01 -6.12
C ASP A 92 -21.55 16.23 -5.94
N GLN A 93 -21.11 16.73 -4.77
CA GLN A 93 -19.70 16.94 -4.47
C GLN A 93 -19.05 15.64 -4.02
N ARG A 94 -17.83 15.40 -4.49
CA ARG A 94 -16.93 14.32 -4.10
C ARG A 94 -15.65 14.92 -3.53
N ARG A 95 -15.12 14.27 -2.51
CA ARG A 95 -13.88 14.68 -1.83
C ARG A 95 -12.98 13.48 -1.62
N VAL A 96 -11.68 13.69 -1.82
CA VAL A 96 -10.61 12.77 -1.45
C VAL A 96 -9.72 13.45 -0.42
N GLU A 97 -9.45 12.76 0.68
CA GLU A 97 -8.40 13.12 1.64
C GLU A 97 -7.41 11.97 1.72
N LEU A 98 -6.12 12.30 1.79
CA LEU A 98 -5.03 11.32 1.87
C LEU A 98 -4.28 11.51 3.18
N GLU A 99 -4.23 10.47 4.00
CA GLU A 99 -3.51 10.47 5.27
C GLU A 99 -2.27 9.58 5.17
N GLU A 100 -1.09 10.15 5.42
CA GLU A 100 0.15 9.39 5.52
C GLU A 100 0.00 8.28 6.57
N THR A 101 0.32 7.05 6.19
CA THR A 101 0.13 5.88 7.05
C THR A 101 1.18 4.80 6.78
N ILE A 102 1.07 3.68 7.50
CA ILE A 102 1.81 2.46 7.23
C ILE A 102 0.78 1.37 6.94
N PRO A 103 0.87 0.67 5.78
CA PRO A 103 -0.09 -0.36 5.42
C PRO A 103 -0.22 -1.46 6.47
N GLU A 104 -1.46 -1.90 6.68
CA GLU A 104 -1.80 -3.05 7.53
C GLU A 104 -1.38 -4.37 6.88
N THR A 105 -1.06 -5.35 7.71
CA THR A 105 -0.77 -6.71 7.27
C THR A 105 -1.19 -7.72 8.33
N GLY A 106 -1.23 -9.00 7.94
CA GLY A 106 -1.46 -10.08 8.89
C GLY A 106 -0.26 -10.34 9.80
N GLY A 107 -0.51 -10.98 10.93
CA GLY A 107 0.56 -11.45 11.82
C GLY A 107 1.34 -12.62 11.25
N PRO A 108 2.56 -12.88 11.76
CA PRO A 108 3.30 -14.08 11.39
C PRO A 108 2.62 -15.32 11.98
N GLN A 109 2.90 -16.48 11.42
CA GLN A 109 2.59 -17.75 12.09
C GLN A 109 3.77 -18.18 12.92
N LEU A 110 3.52 -18.66 14.13
CA LEU A 110 4.51 -19.36 14.94
C LEU A 110 4.28 -20.85 14.86
N VAL A 111 5.33 -21.61 14.58
CA VAL A 111 5.32 -23.08 14.49
C VAL A 111 6.29 -23.65 15.52
N ASN A 112 5.78 -24.55 16.38
CA ASN A 112 6.63 -25.36 17.24
C ASN A 112 7.30 -26.47 16.43
N ALA A 113 8.57 -26.28 16.06
CA ALA A 113 9.40 -27.25 15.35
C ALA A 113 10.33 -28.02 16.30
N ILE A 114 10.06 -28.02 17.60
CA ILE A 114 10.70 -28.90 18.58
C ILE A 114 9.96 -30.25 18.54
N ASP A 115 10.70 -31.36 18.59
CA ASP A 115 10.16 -32.74 18.62
C ASP A 115 9.49 -33.09 19.98
N ASP A 116 8.74 -32.16 20.57
CA ASP A 116 7.94 -32.30 21.80
C ASP A 116 7.03 -31.06 22.00
N ASN A 117 6.12 -31.15 22.97
CA ASN A 117 5.37 -30.00 23.45
C ASN A 117 6.29 -29.00 24.17
N ALA A 118 6.04 -27.71 23.99
CA ALA A 118 6.85 -26.65 24.57
C ALA A 118 6.01 -25.44 25.01
N GLU A 119 6.49 -24.79 26.07
CA GLU A 119 5.98 -23.50 26.54
C GLU A 119 6.94 -22.40 26.04
N PHE A 120 6.39 -21.35 25.44
CA PHE A 120 7.13 -20.24 24.85
C PHE A 120 6.70 -18.92 25.46
N ASP A 121 7.67 -18.16 25.97
CA ASP A 121 7.55 -16.73 26.21
C ASP A 121 8.01 -16.01 24.94
N LEU A 122 7.09 -15.29 24.28
CA LEU A 122 7.34 -14.60 23.02
C LEU A 122 7.17 -13.10 23.17
N ARG A 123 8.11 -12.38 22.57
CA ARG A 123 8.03 -10.93 22.43
C ARG A 123 8.31 -10.54 20.98
N ILE A 124 7.38 -9.84 20.34
CA ILE A 124 7.58 -9.28 19.01
C ILE A 124 7.62 -7.75 19.12
N ASP A 125 8.72 -7.15 18.65
CA ASP A 125 8.91 -5.71 18.58
C ASP A 125 8.81 -5.21 17.12
N HIS A 126 8.14 -4.07 16.92
CA HIS A 126 8.10 -3.31 15.68
C HIS A 126 8.57 -1.88 15.93
N ARG A 127 9.66 -1.46 15.28
CA ARG A 127 10.25 -0.11 15.43
C ARG A 127 10.53 0.31 16.90
N GLY A 128 10.74 -0.66 17.78
CA GLY A 128 11.01 -0.44 19.21
C GLY A 128 9.77 -0.45 20.11
N ASP A 129 8.58 -0.62 19.54
CA ASP A 129 7.33 -0.83 20.27
C ASP A 129 6.98 -2.33 20.31
N VAL A 130 6.47 -2.80 21.43
CA VAL A 130 6.02 -4.19 21.60
C VAL A 130 4.66 -4.35 20.99
N VAL A 131 4.55 -5.24 20.00
CA VAL A 131 3.27 -5.58 19.36
C VAL A 131 2.68 -6.89 19.89
N VAL A 132 3.53 -7.82 20.31
CA VAL A 132 3.12 -9.09 20.96
C VAL A 132 4.01 -9.34 22.17
N ASP A 133 3.39 -9.74 23.29
CA ASP A 133 4.05 -10.16 24.53
C ASP A 133 3.15 -11.25 25.16
N GLU A 134 3.41 -12.50 24.79
CA GLU A 134 2.52 -13.64 25.07
C GLU A 134 3.27 -14.86 25.58
N HIS A 135 2.56 -15.66 26.37
CA HIS A 135 3.00 -16.97 26.84
C HIS A 135 2.10 -18.05 26.22
N LEU A 136 2.67 -18.98 25.47
CA LEU A 136 1.95 -19.97 24.67
C LEU A 136 2.43 -21.38 25.02
N GLU A 137 1.51 -22.34 25.05
CA GLU A 137 1.81 -23.77 25.11
C GLU A 137 1.40 -24.37 23.77
N LEU A 138 2.35 -24.98 23.04
CA LEU A 138 2.12 -25.55 21.73
C LEU A 138 2.57 -27.01 21.69
N GLU A 139 1.75 -27.88 21.10
CA GLU A 139 2.12 -29.26 20.78
C GLU A 139 3.20 -29.32 19.69
N GLU A 140 3.88 -30.46 19.55
CA GLU A 140 4.83 -30.71 18.44
C GLU A 140 4.14 -30.45 17.09
N GLY A 141 4.71 -29.53 16.29
CA GLY A 141 4.19 -29.15 14.98
C GLY A 141 2.92 -28.30 15.00
N GLU A 142 2.42 -27.91 16.17
CA GLU A 142 1.30 -26.98 16.28
C GLU A 142 1.71 -25.58 15.81
N GLN A 143 0.75 -24.89 15.20
CA GLN A 143 0.90 -23.54 14.68
C GLN A 143 -0.15 -22.62 15.27
N THR A 144 0.21 -21.35 15.47
CA THR A 144 -0.71 -20.31 15.91
C THR A 144 -0.45 -19.00 15.20
N ASP A 145 -1.52 -18.24 14.99
CA ASP A 145 -1.49 -16.86 14.55
C ASP A 145 -1.56 -15.93 15.77
N PHE A 146 -1.20 -14.65 15.58
CA PHE A 146 -1.30 -13.62 16.60
C PHE A 146 -2.42 -12.62 16.27
N ASP A 147 -3.20 -12.25 17.28
CA ASP A 147 -4.25 -11.23 17.19
C ASP A 147 -3.68 -9.87 17.62
N ALA A 148 -2.90 -9.24 16.73
CA ALA A 148 -2.30 -7.93 16.96
C ALA A 148 -2.28 -7.09 15.67
N ASP A 149 -2.09 -5.77 15.82
CA ASP A 149 -2.10 -4.82 14.71
C ASP A 149 -0.74 -4.79 13.99
N PHE A 150 -0.52 -5.72 13.07
CA PHE A 150 0.69 -5.75 12.25
C PHE A 150 0.64 -4.74 11.09
N ARG A 151 1.80 -4.12 10.82
CA ARG A 151 2.02 -3.09 9.80
C ARG A 151 3.27 -3.38 8.97
N TYR A 152 3.43 -2.73 7.82
CA TYR A 152 4.66 -2.82 7.02
C TYR A 152 5.91 -2.33 7.75
N GLY A 153 7.01 -3.04 7.54
CA GLY A 153 8.34 -2.72 8.08
C GLY A 153 9.04 -3.92 8.70
N SER A 154 10.04 -3.63 9.53
CA SER A 154 10.89 -4.64 10.15
C SER A 154 10.43 -5.01 11.55
N TYR A 155 10.57 -6.29 11.86
CA TYR A 155 10.20 -6.89 13.13
C TYR A 155 11.37 -7.68 13.71
N ARG A 156 11.38 -7.81 15.03
CA ARG A 156 12.24 -8.72 15.77
C ARG A 156 11.38 -9.55 16.71
N VAL A 157 11.59 -10.86 16.73
CA VAL A 157 11.00 -11.76 17.71
C VAL A 157 12.08 -12.25 18.65
N GLU A 158 11.80 -12.22 19.95
CA GLU A 158 12.58 -12.88 20.98
C GLU A 158 11.73 -14.03 21.51
N VAL A 159 12.31 -15.24 21.55
CA VAL A 159 11.64 -16.45 22.04
C VAL A 159 12.45 -17.02 23.20
N GLU A 160 11.78 -17.31 24.31
CA GLU A 160 12.35 -18.05 25.44
C GLU A 160 11.49 -19.28 25.76
N SER A 161 12.15 -20.43 25.94
CA SER A 161 11.58 -21.66 26.46
C SER A 161 12.58 -22.37 27.37
N ASP A 162 12.21 -23.53 27.91
CA ASP A 162 13.12 -24.40 28.65
C ASP A 162 14.25 -24.99 27.79
N ARG A 163 14.09 -24.98 26.46
CA ARG A 163 15.02 -25.60 25.49
C ARG A 163 15.80 -24.60 24.67
N VAL A 164 15.22 -23.45 24.35
CA VAL A 164 15.82 -22.47 23.45
C VAL A 164 15.57 -21.05 23.95
N THR A 165 16.59 -20.20 23.79
CA THR A 165 16.46 -18.76 23.93
C THR A 165 17.18 -18.14 22.75
N ASP A 166 16.43 -17.51 21.84
CA ASP A 166 16.97 -17.01 20.58
C ASP A 166 16.11 -15.89 20.02
N ASP A 167 16.63 -15.17 19.03
CA ASP A 167 15.91 -14.10 18.35
C ASP A 167 16.08 -14.14 16.83
N ALA A 168 15.07 -13.66 16.11
CA ALA A 168 15.08 -13.54 14.66
C ALA A 168 14.48 -12.21 14.23
N GLU A 169 14.89 -11.76 13.05
CA GLU A 169 14.38 -10.55 12.41
C GLU A 169 13.78 -10.88 11.05
N TRP A 170 12.70 -10.19 10.70
CA TRP A 170 12.12 -10.25 9.35
C TRP A 170 11.60 -8.88 8.93
N SER A 171 11.22 -8.76 7.66
CA SER A 171 10.54 -7.56 7.16
C SER A 171 9.38 -7.96 6.27
N VAL A 172 8.30 -7.19 6.36
CA VAL A 172 7.09 -7.32 5.54
C VAL A 172 6.86 -6.02 4.78
N GLY A 173 6.49 -6.17 3.51
CA GLY A 173 6.23 -5.05 2.61
C GLY A 173 5.85 -5.55 1.22
N GLU A 174 5.90 -4.67 0.23
CA GLU A 174 5.46 -4.96 -1.14
C GLU A 174 6.15 -6.19 -1.76
N HIS A 175 7.45 -6.35 -1.48
CA HIS A 175 8.24 -7.45 -2.02
C HIS A 175 8.47 -8.61 -1.06
N TYR A 176 7.95 -8.53 0.15
CA TYR A 176 8.25 -9.47 1.23
C TYR A 176 6.94 -9.90 1.89
N SER A 177 6.59 -11.18 1.70
CA SER A 177 5.43 -11.73 2.40
C SER A 177 5.64 -11.72 3.89
N GLN A 178 4.55 -11.90 4.63
CA GLN A 178 4.64 -12.20 6.04
C GLN A 178 5.47 -13.47 6.29
N ALA A 179 6.16 -13.51 7.42
CA ALA A 179 7.04 -14.61 7.80
C ALA A 179 6.29 -15.73 8.53
N GLU A 180 6.77 -16.96 8.34
CA GLU A 180 6.52 -18.11 9.22
C GLU A 180 7.72 -18.25 10.16
N LEU A 181 7.46 -18.24 11.47
CA LEU A 181 8.45 -18.33 12.54
C LEU A 181 8.54 -19.78 13.03
N PHE A 182 9.66 -20.44 12.79
CA PHE A 182 9.92 -21.80 13.23
C PHE A 182 10.81 -21.79 14.47
N VAL A 183 10.32 -22.34 15.59
CA VAL A 183 11.11 -22.49 16.81
C VAL A 183 11.57 -23.94 16.95
N SER A 184 12.89 -24.15 16.96
CA SER A 184 13.50 -25.47 17.10
C SER A 184 14.56 -25.47 18.21
N GLU A 185 15.12 -26.63 18.56
CA GLU A 185 16.24 -26.71 19.51
C GLU A 185 17.50 -25.94 19.06
N ASN A 186 17.59 -25.56 17.78
CA ASN A 186 18.72 -24.81 17.24
C ASN A 186 18.53 -23.29 17.27
N GLY A 187 17.34 -22.81 17.63
CA GLY A 187 17.00 -21.40 17.54
C GLY A 187 15.63 -21.14 16.90
N VAL A 188 15.33 -19.86 16.71
CA VAL A 188 14.17 -19.37 15.96
C VAL A 188 14.61 -18.96 14.55
N THR A 189 13.82 -19.31 13.54
CA THR A 189 14.06 -18.91 12.14
C THR A 189 12.81 -18.28 11.57
N ALA A 190 12.96 -17.11 10.94
CA ALA A 190 11.90 -16.50 10.15
C ALA A 190 12.08 -16.89 8.68
N GLU A 191 11.14 -17.66 8.15
CA GLU A 191 11.07 -17.99 6.72
C GLU A 191 10.05 -17.10 6.04
N GLN A 192 10.41 -16.51 4.89
CA GLN A 192 9.53 -15.60 4.15
C GLN A 192 9.72 -15.75 2.64
N ALA A 193 8.65 -15.52 1.89
CA ALA A 193 8.71 -15.44 0.44
C ALA A 193 9.08 -14.03 -0.02
N VAL A 194 9.90 -13.95 -1.07
CA VAL A 194 10.08 -12.72 -1.84
C VAL A 194 9.09 -12.74 -2.98
N VAL A 195 8.27 -11.71 -3.06
CA VAL A 195 7.22 -11.56 -4.07
C VAL A 195 7.60 -10.39 -4.98
N ASP A 196 7.30 -10.52 -6.26
CA ASP A 196 7.34 -9.40 -7.20
C ASP A 196 5.88 -9.13 -7.57
N PRO A 197 5.18 -8.23 -6.84
CA PRO A 197 3.79 -7.95 -7.12
C PRO A 197 3.70 -7.30 -8.51
N ALA A 198 2.74 -7.77 -9.31
CA ALA A 198 2.39 -7.08 -10.54
C ALA A 198 1.92 -5.65 -10.21
N ASP A 199 2.25 -4.70 -11.08
CA ASP A 199 1.69 -3.36 -10.97
C ASP A 199 0.30 -3.33 -11.60
N CYS A 200 -0.57 -2.48 -11.05
CA CYS A 200 -1.82 -2.13 -11.73
C CYS A 200 -1.51 -1.09 -12.80
N GLY A 201 -1.80 -1.41 -14.06
CA GLY A 201 -1.78 -0.47 -15.17
C GLY A 201 -3.09 -0.54 -15.95
N TRP A 202 -3.48 0.55 -16.60
CA TRP A 202 -4.71 0.62 -17.38
C TRP A 202 -4.42 0.91 -18.84
N ASP A 203 -5.14 0.25 -19.73
CA ASP A 203 -5.09 0.58 -21.16
C ASP A 203 -6.01 1.77 -21.52
N ALA A 204 -6.03 2.12 -22.81
CA ALA A 204 -6.82 3.26 -23.28
C ALA A 204 -8.34 3.04 -23.23
N ASP A 205 -8.80 1.79 -23.11
CA ASP A 205 -10.21 1.43 -22.97
C ASP A 205 -10.63 1.37 -21.49
N GLY A 206 -9.68 1.50 -20.56
CA GLY A 206 -9.88 1.50 -19.11
C GLY A 206 -9.79 0.12 -18.47
N ASP A 207 -9.34 -0.89 -19.22
CA ASP A 207 -9.18 -2.27 -18.73
C ASP A 207 -7.80 -2.43 -18.06
N LEU A 208 -7.69 -3.30 -17.04
CA LEU A 208 -6.41 -3.56 -16.37
C LEU A 208 -5.46 -4.34 -17.28
N ASP A 209 -4.30 -3.75 -17.57
CA ASP A 209 -3.16 -4.43 -18.18
C ASP A 209 -2.27 -4.96 -17.05
N VAL A 210 -2.58 -6.17 -16.58
CA VAL A 210 -1.82 -6.83 -15.51
C VAL A 210 -0.46 -7.25 -16.07
N GLN A 211 0.60 -6.53 -15.71
CA GLN A 211 1.98 -6.77 -16.18
C GLN A 211 2.78 -7.65 -15.23
#